data_AF-A0A223HT85-F1
#
_entry.id   AF-A0A223HT85-F1
#
_cell.length_a   1.000
_cell.length_b   1.000
_cell.length_c   1.000
_cell.angle_alpha   90.00
_cell.angle_beta   90.00
_cell.angle_gamma   90.00
#
_symmetry.space_group_name_H-M   'P 1'
#
loop_
_entity.id
_entity.type
_entity.pdbx_description
1 polymer ?
#
loop_
_entity_poly.entity_id
_entity_poly.type
_entity_poly.pdbx_seq_one_letter_code
_entity_poly.pdbx_strand_id
1 'polypeptide(L)'
;MEKITVQNTSVMIISINKNDYISLTDIAKYKSDDPTAVIGNWMRNRNTIEYLGIWESLYNPNFKPLEFEGFKKEAGLNAFTLSPQKWINTTAAIGIISKSGRYGGTFAHKDIAFKFASWISVEFELYIVKEFQRLKEEEQKQIGWTAKRELSKINYHIHTDAIKHNLIPIELTPQQVSFIYANEADILNVALFGTTAKQWREANPELKGNIRDYATINELICLSNMESLNAVFIDEGLTQRERLIKLNQIAIQQMKILEAVESRLLLK
;
A
#
# COMPACT_ATOMS: atom_id res chain seq x y z
N MET A 1 -13.82 0.17 4.95
CA MET A 1 -14.62 -0.74 4.09
C MET A 1 -14.51 -0.18 2.70
N GLU A 2 -13.94 -0.95 1.80
CA GLU A 2 -13.72 -0.53 0.43
C GLU A 2 -14.69 -1.28 -0.49
N LYS A 3 -14.85 -0.78 -1.71
CA LYS A 3 -15.73 -1.38 -2.70
C LYS A 3 -15.03 -1.37 -4.04
N ILE A 4 -15.09 -2.49 -4.73
CA ILE A 4 -14.71 -2.60 -6.14
C ILE A 4 -15.97 -2.76 -6.98
N THR A 5 -15.93 -2.28 -8.22
CA THR A 5 -17.04 -2.43 -9.17
C THR A 5 -16.64 -3.46 -10.21
N VAL A 6 -17.32 -4.60 -10.21
CA VAL A 6 -17.06 -5.74 -11.09
C VAL A 6 -18.28 -5.96 -11.95
N GLN A 7 -18.19 -5.69 -13.26
CA GLN A 7 -19.32 -5.82 -14.19
C GLN A 7 -20.62 -5.15 -13.67
N ASN A 8 -20.54 -3.88 -13.28
CA ASN A 8 -21.63 -3.10 -12.66
C ASN A 8 -22.13 -3.61 -11.29
N THR A 9 -21.51 -4.65 -10.74
CA THR A 9 -21.80 -5.16 -9.39
C THR A 9 -20.82 -4.55 -8.40
N SER A 10 -21.33 -3.87 -7.38
CA SER A 10 -20.49 -3.32 -6.31
C SER A 10 -20.20 -4.41 -5.27
N VAL A 11 -18.93 -4.81 -5.14
CA VAL A 11 -18.48 -5.86 -4.23
C VAL A 11 -17.71 -5.24 -3.07
N MET A 12 -18.18 -5.47 -1.85
CA MET A 12 -17.53 -4.95 -0.64
C MET A 12 -16.30 -5.77 -0.24
N ILE A 13 -15.26 -5.06 0.18
CA ILE A 13 -14.02 -5.60 0.75
C ILE A 13 -13.83 -5.03 2.15
N ILE A 14 -13.50 -5.91 3.10
CA ILE A 14 -13.16 -5.57 4.47
C ILE A 14 -11.81 -6.17 4.82
N SER A 15 -10.94 -5.42 5.50
CA SER A 15 -9.65 -5.92 5.96
C SER A 15 -9.72 -6.20 7.47
N ILE A 16 -9.33 -7.41 7.87
CA ILE A 16 -9.32 -7.87 9.26
C ILE A 16 -7.94 -8.50 9.50
N ASN A 17 -7.20 -8.00 10.51
CA ASN A 17 -5.88 -8.53 10.87
C ASN A 17 -4.92 -8.68 9.67
N LYS A 18 -4.88 -7.67 8.78
CA LYS A 18 -4.07 -7.64 7.54
C LYS A 18 -4.51 -8.62 6.44
N ASN A 19 -5.63 -9.33 6.62
CA ASN A 19 -6.22 -10.18 5.59
C ASN A 19 -7.45 -9.51 5.00
N ASP A 20 -7.61 -9.60 3.67
CA ASP A 20 -8.78 -9.08 2.97
C ASP A 20 -9.87 -10.13 2.85
N TYR A 21 -11.08 -9.70 3.16
CA TYR A 21 -12.29 -10.48 3.05
C TYR A 21 -13.24 -9.80 2.07
N ILE A 22 -13.73 -10.58 1.12
CA ILE A 22 -14.59 -10.12 0.03
C ILE A 22 -16.01 -10.65 0.27
N SER A 23 -17.01 -9.80 0.02
CA SER A 23 -18.42 -10.11 0.20
C SER A 23 -18.88 -11.18 -0.79
N LEU A 24 -19.07 -12.42 -0.32
CA LEU A 24 -19.71 -13.49 -1.11
C LEU A 24 -21.14 -13.12 -1.44
N THR A 25 -21.83 -12.41 -0.54
CA THR A 25 -23.19 -11.94 -0.77
C THR A 25 -23.27 -11.00 -1.96
N ASP A 26 -22.31 -10.08 -2.13
CA ASP A 26 -22.32 -9.17 -3.28
C ASP A 26 -21.90 -9.87 -4.57
N ILE A 27 -20.94 -10.82 -4.51
CA ILE A 27 -20.59 -11.66 -5.66
C ILE A 27 -21.82 -12.48 -6.11
N ALA A 28 -22.58 -13.06 -5.18
CA ALA A 28 -23.75 -13.87 -5.51
C ALA A 28 -24.89 -13.07 -6.15
N LYS A 29 -25.04 -11.78 -5.82
CA LYS A 29 -26.03 -10.87 -6.45
C LYS A 29 -25.81 -10.69 -7.94
N TYR A 30 -24.60 -10.91 -8.44
CA TYR A 30 -24.34 -10.90 -9.88
C TYR A 30 -25.17 -11.96 -10.63
N LYS A 31 -25.47 -13.10 -9.98
CA LYS A 31 -26.13 -14.25 -10.62
C LYS A 31 -27.57 -14.45 -10.19
N SER A 32 -27.97 -14.02 -9.00
CA SER A 32 -29.30 -14.28 -8.44
C SER A 32 -29.74 -13.22 -7.43
N ASP A 33 -31.06 -12.99 -7.39
CA ASP A 33 -31.71 -12.17 -6.37
C ASP A 33 -31.80 -12.86 -4.98
N ASP A 34 -31.43 -14.15 -4.88
CA ASP A 34 -31.24 -14.87 -3.60
C ASP A 34 -29.76 -15.27 -3.37
N PRO A 35 -28.92 -14.33 -2.90
CA PRO A 35 -27.52 -14.59 -2.58
C PRO A 35 -27.30 -15.70 -1.55
N THR A 36 -28.24 -15.88 -0.61
CA THR A 36 -28.07 -16.83 0.49
C THR A 36 -28.19 -18.26 -0.02
N ALA A 37 -29.17 -18.52 -0.90
CA ALA A 37 -29.31 -19.81 -1.56
C ALA A 37 -28.11 -20.14 -2.44
N VAL A 38 -27.57 -19.16 -3.19
CA VAL A 38 -26.36 -19.36 -4.03
C VAL A 38 -25.17 -19.79 -3.17
N ILE A 39 -24.93 -19.11 -2.05
CA ILE A 39 -23.83 -19.46 -1.14
C ILE A 39 -24.04 -20.86 -0.52
N GLY A 40 -25.26 -21.19 -0.10
CA GLY A 40 -25.58 -22.52 0.41
C GLY A 40 -25.38 -23.63 -0.63
N ASN A 41 -25.78 -23.37 -1.88
CA ASN A 41 -25.58 -24.29 -3.01
C ASN A 41 -24.10 -24.48 -3.36
N TRP A 42 -23.26 -23.47 -3.13
CA TRP A 42 -21.82 -23.62 -3.27
C TRP A 42 -21.23 -24.45 -2.14
N MET A 43 -21.63 -24.19 -0.89
CA MET A 43 -21.12 -24.86 0.30
C MET A 43 -21.53 -26.32 0.43
N ARG A 44 -22.60 -26.77 -0.23
CA ARG A 44 -22.96 -28.21 -0.24
C ARG A 44 -22.02 -29.06 -1.11
N ASN A 45 -21.24 -28.44 -2.00
CA ASN A 45 -20.39 -29.18 -2.93
C ASN A 45 -19.19 -29.79 -2.21
N ARG A 46 -18.92 -31.08 -2.48
CA ARG A 46 -17.80 -31.82 -1.88
C ARG A 46 -16.46 -31.14 -2.09
N ASN A 47 -16.18 -30.69 -3.32
CA ASN A 47 -14.93 -29.99 -3.65
C ASN A 47 -14.80 -28.64 -2.91
N THR A 48 -15.92 -27.95 -2.67
CA THR A 48 -15.92 -26.71 -1.88
C THR A 48 -15.58 -27.01 -0.43
N ILE A 49 -16.20 -28.04 0.17
CA ILE A 49 -15.93 -28.43 1.56
C ILE A 49 -14.49 -28.85 1.75
N GLU A 50 -13.95 -29.64 0.83
CA GLU A 50 -12.55 -30.03 0.85
C GLU A 50 -11.63 -28.81 0.74
N TYR A 51 -11.90 -27.91 -0.21
CA TYR A 51 -11.12 -26.66 -0.35
C TYR A 51 -11.14 -25.81 0.92
N LEU A 52 -12.34 -25.59 1.50
CA LEU A 52 -12.49 -24.84 2.74
C LEU A 52 -11.74 -25.51 3.90
N GLY A 53 -11.89 -26.81 4.08
CA GLY A 53 -11.22 -27.54 5.16
C GLY A 53 -9.70 -27.55 5.04
N ILE A 54 -9.16 -27.66 3.82
CA ILE A 54 -7.71 -27.56 3.58
C ILE A 54 -7.23 -26.14 3.86
N TRP A 55 -7.93 -25.11 3.38
CA TRP A 55 -7.58 -23.73 3.64
C TRP A 55 -7.55 -23.44 5.15
N GLU A 56 -8.58 -23.86 5.89
CA GLU A 56 -8.62 -23.70 7.34
C GLU A 56 -7.48 -24.49 8.03
N SER A 57 -7.19 -25.71 7.61
CA SER A 57 -6.10 -26.50 8.20
C SER A 57 -4.72 -25.85 8.02
N LEU A 58 -4.52 -25.07 6.95
CA LEU A 58 -3.27 -24.36 6.67
C LEU A 58 -3.16 -23.04 7.46
N TYR A 59 -4.26 -22.32 7.65
CA TYR A 59 -4.25 -20.93 8.11
C TYR A 59 -4.94 -20.69 9.46
N ASN A 60 -5.63 -21.69 10.03
CA ASN A 60 -6.41 -21.57 11.25
C ASN A 60 -5.95 -22.59 12.32
N PRO A 61 -5.12 -22.17 13.29
CA PRO A 61 -4.67 -23.03 14.38
C PRO A 61 -5.80 -23.57 15.27
N ASN A 62 -6.96 -22.92 15.29
CA ASN A 62 -8.11 -23.31 16.12
C ASN A 62 -9.15 -24.14 15.35
N PHE A 63 -8.84 -24.53 14.11
CA PHE A 63 -9.74 -25.34 13.29
C PHE A 63 -10.03 -26.69 13.97
N LYS A 64 -11.22 -27.24 13.72
CA LYS A 64 -11.65 -28.55 14.27
C LYS A 64 -11.73 -29.60 13.16
N PRO A 65 -10.66 -30.40 12.93
CA PRO A 65 -10.61 -31.37 11.83
C PRO A 65 -11.67 -32.47 11.92
N LEU A 66 -12.02 -32.92 13.14
CA LEU A 66 -13.01 -33.98 13.33
C LEU A 66 -14.41 -33.56 12.87
N GLU A 67 -14.80 -32.32 13.19
CA GLU A 67 -16.08 -31.74 12.74
C GLU A 67 -16.10 -31.55 11.22
N PHE A 68 -14.98 -31.10 10.66
CA PHE A 68 -14.80 -31.00 9.22
C PHE A 68 -14.95 -32.35 8.51
N GLU A 69 -14.34 -33.42 9.03
CA GLU A 69 -14.47 -34.77 8.48
C GLU A 69 -15.93 -35.24 8.49
N GLY A 70 -16.71 -34.86 9.50
CA GLY A 70 -18.17 -35.06 9.52
C GLY A 70 -18.85 -34.43 8.30
N PHE A 71 -18.62 -33.14 8.06
CA PHE A 71 -19.17 -32.46 6.88
C PHE A 71 -18.65 -33.04 5.56
N LYS A 72 -17.37 -33.42 5.48
CA LYS A 72 -16.77 -34.02 4.27
C LYS A 72 -17.43 -35.36 3.91
N LYS A 73 -17.84 -36.15 4.90
CA LYS A 73 -18.54 -37.43 4.67
C LYS A 73 -19.94 -37.24 4.14
N GLU A 74 -20.68 -36.25 4.64
CA GLU A 74 -22.05 -35.96 4.19
C GLU A 74 -22.10 -35.16 2.87
N ALA A 75 -21.04 -34.42 2.55
CA ALA A 75 -20.99 -33.57 1.37
C ALA A 75 -21.18 -34.36 0.07
N GLY A 76 -22.14 -33.90 -0.74
CA GLY A 76 -22.56 -34.54 -2.00
C GLY A 76 -23.87 -35.32 -1.90
N LEU A 77 -24.39 -35.59 -0.70
CA LEU A 77 -25.74 -36.16 -0.53
C LEU A 77 -26.80 -35.10 -0.87
N ASN A 78 -27.90 -35.53 -1.52
CA ASN A 78 -28.98 -34.61 -1.89
C ASN A 78 -29.64 -33.90 -0.70
N ALA A 79 -29.70 -34.56 0.46
CA ALA A 79 -30.25 -34.01 1.69
C ALA A 79 -29.25 -33.09 2.44
N PHE A 80 -27.97 -33.07 2.04
CA PHE A 80 -26.96 -32.30 2.73
C PHE A 80 -27.11 -30.81 2.45
N THR A 81 -27.21 -30.04 3.53
CA THR A 81 -27.25 -28.58 3.49
C THR A 81 -26.26 -28.02 4.51
N LEU A 82 -25.57 -26.95 4.11
CA LEU A 82 -24.62 -26.27 4.97
C LEU A 82 -24.71 -24.76 4.75
N SER A 83 -24.98 -24.04 5.84
CA SER A 83 -24.91 -22.58 5.85
C SER A 83 -23.53 -22.11 6.30
N PRO A 84 -23.11 -20.89 5.91
CA PRO A 84 -21.89 -20.27 6.42
C PRO A 84 -21.81 -20.28 7.96
N GLN A 85 -22.92 -19.94 8.64
CA GLN A 85 -22.94 -19.90 10.10
C GLN A 85 -22.76 -21.28 10.74
N LYS A 86 -23.37 -22.33 10.15
CA LYS A 86 -23.20 -23.71 10.62
C LYS A 86 -21.75 -24.17 10.45
N TRP A 87 -21.12 -23.88 9.31
CA TRP A 87 -19.70 -24.14 9.08
C TRP A 87 -18.84 -23.46 10.15
N ILE A 88 -18.96 -22.14 10.29
CA ILE A 88 -18.18 -21.32 11.24
C ILE A 88 -18.30 -21.85 12.67
N ASN A 89 -19.53 -22.03 13.16
CA ASN A 89 -19.76 -22.40 14.56
C ASN A 89 -19.26 -23.83 14.88
N THR A 90 -19.42 -24.75 13.93
CA THR A 90 -19.08 -26.15 14.15
C THR A 90 -17.57 -26.37 14.03
N THR A 91 -16.91 -25.79 13.01
CA THR A 91 -15.49 -26.04 12.74
C THR A 91 -14.53 -24.99 13.31
N ALA A 92 -15.05 -23.92 13.91
CA ALA A 92 -14.29 -22.74 14.32
C ALA A 92 -13.54 -22.06 13.14
N ALA A 93 -14.13 -22.13 11.94
CA ALA A 93 -13.57 -21.55 10.73
C ALA A 93 -13.42 -20.02 10.81
N ILE A 94 -12.31 -19.51 10.26
CA ILE A 94 -12.00 -18.07 10.19
C ILE A 94 -11.97 -17.55 8.76
N GLY A 95 -11.95 -18.44 7.76
CA GLY A 95 -11.93 -18.10 6.34
C GLY A 95 -13.26 -17.58 5.82
N ILE A 96 -14.36 -17.82 6.53
CA ILE A 96 -15.68 -17.26 6.25
C ILE A 96 -16.18 -16.51 7.48
N ILE A 97 -16.80 -15.35 7.26
CA ILE A 97 -17.39 -14.51 8.29
C ILE A 97 -18.82 -14.20 7.89
N SER A 98 -19.79 -14.46 8.77
CA SER A 98 -21.18 -14.07 8.56
C SER A 98 -21.59 -13.03 9.59
N LYS A 99 -22.14 -11.90 9.13
CA LYS A 99 -22.62 -10.81 10.00
C LYS A 99 -24.04 -10.44 9.64
N SER A 100 -24.86 -10.13 10.64
CA SER A 100 -26.19 -9.55 10.47
C SER A 100 -26.14 -8.01 10.50
N GLY A 101 -27.16 -7.35 9.93
CA GLY A 101 -27.36 -5.90 10.02
C GLY A 101 -27.17 -5.13 8.70
N ARG A 102 -27.14 -3.79 8.77
CA ARG A 102 -27.11 -2.88 7.60
C ARG A 102 -25.89 -3.04 6.70
N TYR A 103 -24.78 -3.54 7.26
CA TYR A 103 -23.56 -3.91 6.55
C TYR A 103 -23.24 -5.40 6.73
N GLY A 104 -24.30 -6.18 7.00
CA GLY A 104 -24.24 -7.62 7.13
C GLY A 104 -24.09 -8.30 5.77
N GLY A 105 -23.85 -9.60 5.83
CA GLY A 105 -23.54 -10.43 4.68
C GLY A 105 -22.57 -11.53 5.06
N THR A 106 -22.30 -12.40 4.10
CA THR A 106 -21.25 -13.41 4.22
C THR A 106 -20.04 -12.92 3.46
N PHE A 107 -18.91 -12.84 4.14
CA PHE A 107 -17.61 -12.49 3.62
C PHE A 107 -16.70 -13.70 3.70
N ALA A 108 -15.76 -13.82 2.78
CA ALA A 108 -14.73 -14.83 2.88
C ALA A 108 -13.35 -14.25 2.56
N HIS A 109 -12.31 -14.88 3.09
CA HIS A 109 -10.94 -14.57 2.75
C HIS A 109 -10.77 -14.53 1.23
N LYS A 110 -9.95 -13.61 0.72
CA LYS A 110 -9.78 -13.38 -0.73
C LYS A 110 -9.62 -14.67 -1.56
N ASP A 111 -8.83 -15.64 -1.09
CA ASP A 111 -8.61 -16.91 -1.80
C ASP A 111 -9.91 -17.72 -1.94
N ILE A 112 -10.68 -17.79 -0.85
CA ILE A 112 -11.98 -18.47 -0.79
C ILE A 112 -13.00 -17.73 -1.64
N ALA A 113 -12.99 -16.39 -1.60
CA ALA A 113 -13.89 -15.58 -2.41
C ALA A 113 -13.59 -15.68 -3.92
N PHE A 114 -12.32 -15.75 -4.32
CA PHE A 114 -11.97 -16.03 -5.72
C PHE A 114 -12.42 -17.42 -6.15
N LYS A 115 -12.27 -18.43 -5.29
CA LYS A 115 -12.82 -19.77 -5.56
C LYS A 115 -14.34 -19.76 -5.73
N PHE A 116 -15.05 -18.95 -4.95
CA PHE A 116 -16.50 -18.77 -5.10
C PHE A 116 -16.86 -18.05 -6.41
N ALA A 117 -16.14 -16.98 -6.75
CA ALA A 117 -16.31 -16.26 -8.01
C ALA A 117 -16.13 -17.19 -9.21
N SER A 118 -15.08 -18.03 -9.19
CA SER A 118 -14.81 -19.06 -10.19
C SER A 118 -15.98 -20.03 -10.38
N TRP A 119 -16.58 -20.47 -9.27
CA TRP A 119 -17.74 -21.35 -9.28
C TRP A 119 -19.00 -20.68 -9.84
N ILE A 120 -19.16 -19.37 -9.64
CA ILE A 120 -20.28 -18.58 -10.19
C ILE A 120 -20.11 -18.35 -11.69
N SER A 121 -18.95 -17.85 -12.09
CA SER A 121 -18.64 -17.50 -13.48
C SER A 121 -17.13 -17.27 -13.65
N VAL A 122 -16.52 -17.99 -14.57
CA VAL A 122 -15.11 -17.81 -14.96
C VAL A 122 -14.86 -16.37 -15.44
N GLU A 123 -15.81 -15.77 -16.16
CA GLU A 123 -15.69 -14.38 -16.60
C GLU A 123 -15.67 -13.42 -15.40
N PHE A 124 -16.60 -13.60 -14.45
CA PHE A 124 -16.66 -12.75 -13.26
C PHE A 124 -15.41 -12.90 -12.39
N GLU A 125 -14.85 -14.10 -12.28
CA GLU A 125 -13.57 -14.38 -11.63
C GLU A 125 -12.44 -13.53 -12.22
N LEU A 126 -12.30 -13.49 -13.54
CA LEU A 126 -11.24 -12.70 -14.18
C LEU A 126 -11.40 -11.20 -13.89
N TYR A 127 -12.63 -10.68 -13.92
CA TYR A 127 -12.88 -9.27 -13.61
C TYR A 127 -12.63 -8.94 -12.14
N ILE A 128 -13.07 -9.79 -11.19
CA ILE A 128 -12.86 -9.51 -9.77
C ILE A 128 -11.38 -9.59 -9.39
N VAL A 129 -10.63 -10.54 -9.95
CA VAL A 129 -9.17 -10.64 -9.74
C VAL A 129 -8.48 -9.38 -10.24
N LYS A 130 -8.83 -8.92 -11.46
CA LYS A 130 -8.27 -7.69 -12.04
C LYS A 130 -8.57 -6.45 -11.19
N GLU A 131 -9.82 -6.27 -10.77
CA GLU A 131 -10.21 -5.10 -9.96
C GLU A 131 -9.62 -5.15 -8.56
N PHE A 132 -9.49 -6.35 -7.96
CA PHE A 132 -8.81 -6.51 -6.69
C PHE A 132 -7.32 -6.17 -6.79
N GLN A 133 -6.64 -6.63 -7.85
CA GLN A 133 -5.24 -6.28 -8.10
C GLN A 133 -5.06 -4.76 -8.29
N ARG A 134 -5.91 -4.12 -9.10
CA ARG A 134 -5.91 -2.67 -9.28
C ARG A 134 -6.02 -1.93 -7.95
N LEU A 135 -6.95 -2.35 -7.09
CA LEU A 135 -7.12 -1.77 -5.76
C LEU A 135 -5.85 -1.89 -4.91
N LYS A 136 -5.20 -3.07 -4.90
CA LYS A 136 -3.97 -3.28 -4.13
C LYS A 136 -2.78 -2.48 -4.66
N GLU A 137 -2.69 -2.27 -5.96
CA GLU A 137 -1.69 -1.37 -6.54
C GLU A 137 -1.92 0.09 -6.13
N GLU A 138 -3.18 0.53 -6.05
CA GLU A 138 -3.54 1.87 -5.59
C GLU A 138 -3.23 2.07 -4.10
N GLU A 139 -3.59 1.11 -3.25
CA GLU A 139 -3.22 1.10 -1.83
C GLU A 139 -1.69 1.19 -1.64
N GLN A 140 -0.92 0.38 -2.39
CA GLN A 140 0.54 0.37 -2.31
C GLN A 140 1.17 1.69 -2.76
N LYS A 141 0.64 2.31 -3.82
CA LYS A 141 1.07 3.63 -4.28
C LYS A 141 0.83 4.70 -3.21
N GLN A 142 -0.32 4.66 -2.54
CA GLN A 142 -0.64 5.58 -1.44
C GLN A 142 0.30 5.38 -0.26
N ILE A 143 0.55 4.14 0.18
CA ILE A 143 1.48 3.84 1.28
C ILE A 143 2.87 4.36 0.96
N GLY A 144 3.37 4.09 -0.26
CA GLY A 144 4.66 4.60 -0.71
C GLY A 144 4.72 6.13 -0.72
N TRP A 145 3.64 6.80 -1.13
CA TRP A 145 3.55 8.26 -1.13
C TRP A 145 3.52 8.85 0.29
N THR A 146 2.73 8.28 1.20
CA THR A 146 2.66 8.72 2.60
C THR A 146 3.97 8.52 3.33
N ALA A 147 4.61 7.35 3.17
CA ALA A 147 5.92 7.07 3.77
C ALA A 147 6.98 8.07 3.29
N LYS A 148 7.00 8.40 2.00
CA LYS A 148 7.90 9.43 1.44
C LYS A 148 7.65 10.80 2.06
N ARG A 149 6.39 11.22 2.19
CA ARG A 149 6.04 12.53 2.76
C ARG A 149 6.46 12.66 4.22
N GLU A 150 6.27 11.61 5.02
CA GLU A 150 6.69 11.63 6.42
C GLU A 150 8.22 11.60 6.55
N LEU A 151 8.93 10.83 5.72
CA LEU A 151 10.41 10.87 5.68
C LEU A 151 10.94 12.26 5.33
N SER A 152 10.40 12.91 4.29
CA SER A 152 10.82 14.26 3.90
C SER A 152 10.58 15.30 5.02
N LYS A 153 9.48 15.20 5.78
CA LYS A 153 9.23 16.11 6.91
C LYS A 153 10.26 15.92 8.02
N ILE A 154 10.53 14.67 8.39
CA ILE A 154 11.51 14.34 9.44
C ILE A 154 12.89 14.88 9.03
N ASN A 155 13.29 14.69 7.77
CA ASN A 155 14.59 15.16 7.27
C ASN A 155 14.69 16.68 7.22
N TYR A 156 13.63 17.37 6.81
CA TYR A 156 13.58 18.83 6.89
C TYR A 156 13.79 19.35 8.32
N HIS A 157 13.16 18.72 9.32
CA HIS A 157 13.33 19.11 10.72
C HIS A 157 14.77 18.88 11.22
N ILE A 158 15.34 17.70 10.94
CA ILE A 158 16.73 17.37 11.32
C ILE A 158 17.71 18.38 10.70
N HIS A 159 17.53 18.68 9.41
CA HIS A 159 18.39 19.64 8.69
C HIS A 159 18.23 21.07 9.23
N THR A 160 17.00 21.51 9.45
CA THR A 160 16.70 22.85 9.99
C THR A 160 17.30 23.01 11.40
N ASP A 161 17.21 21.99 12.24
CA ASP A 161 17.77 22.00 13.60
C ASP A 161 19.30 22.07 13.58
N ALA A 162 19.98 21.33 12.69
CA ALA A 162 21.44 21.41 12.54
C ALA A 162 21.89 22.81 12.07
N ILE A 163 21.17 23.43 11.12
CA ILE A 163 21.44 24.83 10.72
C ILE A 163 21.27 25.75 11.92
N LYS A 164 20.17 25.62 12.65
CA LYS A 164 19.84 26.51 13.77
C LYS A 164 20.86 26.47 14.89
N HIS A 165 21.36 25.29 15.25
CA HIS A 165 22.30 25.14 16.36
C HIS A 165 23.75 25.51 15.99
N ASN A 166 24.17 25.28 14.74
CA ASN A 166 25.58 25.40 14.37
C ASN A 166 25.89 26.60 13.46
N LEU A 167 24.93 27.07 12.68
CA LEU A 167 25.15 28.10 11.65
C LEU A 167 24.46 29.44 11.95
N ILE A 168 23.54 29.49 12.93
CA ILE A 168 22.83 30.72 13.32
C ILE A 168 23.39 31.24 14.65
N PRO A 169 24.20 32.31 14.63
CA PRO A 169 24.56 33.07 15.82
C PRO A 169 23.35 33.65 16.57
N ILE A 170 23.49 33.81 17.88
CA ILE A 170 22.44 34.28 18.81
C ILE A 170 21.89 35.69 18.47
N GLU A 171 22.66 36.53 17.75
CA GLU A 171 22.37 37.95 17.54
C GLU A 171 21.95 38.32 16.11
N LEU A 172 21.49 37.37 15.29
CA LEU A 172 21.08 37.66 13.91
C LEU A 172 19.64 38.21 13.79
N THR A 173 19.45 39.10 12.82
CA THR A 173 18.12 39.59 12.44
C THR A 173 17.32 38.50 11.70
N PRO A 174 15.97 38.54 11.73
CA PRO A 174 15.13 37.58 11.00
C PRO A 174 15.42 37.51 9.49
N GLN A 175 15.84 38.61 8.87
CA GLN A 175 16.21 38.65 7.46
C GLN A 175 17.52 37.88 7.19
N GLN A 176 18.52 38.04 8.05
CA GLN A 176 19.79 37.31 7.95
C GLN A 176 19.60 35.80 8.19
N VAL A 177 18.73 35.44 9.14
CA VAL A 177 18.34 34.05 9.39
C VAL A 177 17.68 33.43 8.16
N SER A 178 16.73 34.12 7.54
CA SER A 178 16.07 33.66 6.30
C SER A 178 17.06 33.46 5.15
N PHE A 179 18.05 34.36 5.01
CA PHE A 179 19.10 34.23 4.00
C PHE A 179 19.97 32.99 4.21
N ILE A 180 20.36 32.68 5.45
CA ILE A 180 21.14 31.48 5.79
C ILE A 180 20.36 30.21 5.44
N TYR A 181 19.08 30.12 5.82
CA TYR A 181 18.24 28.97 5.47
C TYR A 181 18.09 28.81 3.95
N ALA A 182 17.87 29.91 3.22
CA ALA A 182 17.76 29.87 1.75
C ALA A 182 19.06 29.41 1.09
N ASN A 183 20.20 29.90 1.57
CA ASN A 183 21.52 29.53 1.07
C ASN A 183 21.83 28.04 1.34
N GLU A 184 21.56 27.56 2.55
CA GLU A 184 21.74 26.15 2.90
C GLU A 184 20.81 25.20 2.12
N ALA A 185 19.58 25.64 1.82
CA ALA A 185 18.68 24.90 0.93
C ALA A 185 19.21 24.87 -0.52
N ASP A 186 19.85 25.94 -0.98
CA ASP A 186 20.44 26.02 -2.32
C ASP A 186 21.66 25.12 -2.49
N ILE A 187 22.42 24.81 -1.44
CA ILE A 187 23.49 23.78 -1.51
C ILE A 187 22.93 22.46 -2.02
N LEU A 188 21.78 22.03 -1.48
CA LEU A 188 21.15 20.77 -1.86
C LEU A 188 20.63 20.81 -3.30
N ASN A 189 20.06 21.94 -3.71
CA ASN A 189 19.58 22.14 -5.09
C ASN A 189 20.75 22.13 -6.08
N VAL A 190 21.85 22.80 -5.76
CA VAL A 190 23.06 22.83 -6.60
C VAL A 190 23.73 21.46 -6.62
N ALA A 191 23.77 20.75 -5.49
CA ALA A 191 24.35 19.41 -5.41
C ALA A 191 23.63 18.41 -6.32
N LEU A 192 22.30 18.51 -6.46
CA LEU A 192 21.51 17.57 -7.27
C LEU A 192 21.24 18.05 -8.69
N PHE A 193 20.75 19.28 -8.83
CA PHE A 193 20.26 19.84 -10.10
C PHE A 193 21.25 20.79 -10.77
N GLY A 194 22.35 21.15 -10.10
CA GLY A 194 23.34 22.09 -10.63
C GLY A 194 22.88 23.55 -10.71
N THR A 195 21.74 23.89 -10.10
CA THR A 195 21.14 25.22 -10.18
C THR A 195 20.53 25.63 -8.84
N THR A 196 20.53 26.93 -8.56
CA THR A 196 19.86 27.51 -7.37
C THR A 196 18.36 27.67 -7.62
N ALA A 197 17.57 27.82 -6.56
CA ALA A 197 16.14 28.07 -6.66
C ALA A 197 15.83 29.35 -7.46
N LYS A 198 16.68 30.37 -7.36
CA LYS A 198 16.54 31.61 -8.14
C LYS A 198 16.77 31.38 -9.63
N GLN A 199 17.89 30.74 -9.99
CA GLN A 199 18.22 30.44 -11.38
C GLN A 199 17.16 29.56 -12.04
N TRP A 200 16.60 28.59 -11.30
CA TRP A 200 15.52 27.75 -11.81
C TRP A 200 14.24 28.54 -12.08
N ARG A 201 13.83 29.46 -11.20
CA ARG A 201 12.65 30.32 -11.43
C ARG A 201 12.84 31.25 -12.62
N GLU A 202 14.02 31.81 -12.78
CA GLU A 202 14.36 32.68 -13.92
C GLU A 202 14.32 31.90 -15.24
N ALA A 203 14.75 30.63 -15.25
CA ALA A 203 14.67 29.76 -16.42
C ALA A 203 13.26 29.21 -16.70
N ASN A 204 12.35 29.24 -15.73
CA ASN A 204 11.01 28.65 -15.82
C ASN A 204 9.90 29.65 -15.41
N PRO A 205 9.72 30.78 -16.11
CA PRO A 205 8.80 31.85 -15.71
C PRO A 205 7.32 31.44 -15.73
N GLU A 206 6.96 30.46 -16.56
CA GLU A 206 5.58 29.97 -16.72
C GLU A 206 5.21 28.86 -15.71
N LEU A 207 6.20 28.28 -15.01
CA LEU A 207 5.98 27.21 -14.05
C LEU A 207 5.70 27.77 -12.65
N LYS A 208 4.65 27.28 -12.01
CA LYS A 208 4.27 27.67 -10.64
C LYS A 208 4.86 26.71 -9.62
N GLY A 209 5.64 27.21 -8.67
CA GLY A 209 6.19 26.40 -7.57
C GLY A 209 7.70 26.54 -7.43
N ASN A 210 8.34 25.49 -6.94
CA ASN A 210 9.79 25.37 -6.76
C ASN A 210 10.34 24.18 -7.56
N ILE A 211 11.65 24.15 -7.81
CA ILE A 211 12.34 23.07 -8.54
C ILE A 211 11.99 21.67 -8.02
N ARG A 212 11.79 21.54 -6.70
CA ARG A 212 11.45 20.27 -6.04
C ARG A 212 10.06 19.75 -6.40
N ASP A 213 9.12 20.63 -6.78
CA ASP A 213 7.76 20.24 -7.20
C ASP A 213 7.76 19.52 -8.56
N TYR A 214 8.83 19.72 -9.33
CA TYR A 214 9.03 19.16 -10.67
C TYR A 214 10.08 18.04 -10.69
N ALA A 215 10.61 17.64 -9.53
CA ALA A 215 11.60 16.59 -9.40
C ALA A 215 10.97 15.19 -9.52
N THR A 216 11.72 14.27 -10.09
CA THR A 216 11.38 12.84 -10.13
C THR A 216 11.40 12.22 -8.74
N ILE A 217 10.82 11.02 -8.62
CA ILE A 217 10.83 10.27 -7.37
C ILE A 217 12.26 9.98 -6.89
N ASN A 218 13.15 9.60 -7.79
CA ASN A 218 14.53 9.28 -7.44
C ASN A 218 15.30 10.52 -6.95
N GLU A 219 15.07 11.66 -7.60
CA GLU A 219 15.62 12.95 -7.17
C GLU A 219 15.11 13.37 -5.79
N LEU A 220 13.83 13.18 -5.50
CA LEU A 220 13.26 13.48 -4.17
C LEU A 220 13.84 12.57 -3.08
N ILE A 221 14.09 11.29 -3.37
CA ILE A 221 14.77 10.37 -2.44
C ILE A 221 16.20 10.83 -2.17
N CYS A 222 16.92 11.20 -3.23
CA CYS A 222 18.28 11.70 -3.16
C CYS A 222 18.36 13.00 -2.33
N LEU A 223 17.46 13.96 -2.56
CA LEU A 223 17.33 15.19 -1.75
C LEU A 223 17.11 14.88 -0.28
N SER A 224 16.15 14.00 0.02
CA SER A 224 15.79 13.63 1.38
C SER A 224 16.98 13.04 2.14
N ASN A 225 17.77 12.17 1.50
CA ASN A 225 18.98 11.62 2.10
C ASN A 225 20.10 12.66 2.23
N MET A 226 20.27 13.55 1.24
CA MET A 226 21.25 14.64 1.31
C MET A 226 20.92 15.64 2.43
N GLU A 227 19.65 15.89 2.75
CA GLU A 227 19.24 16.72 3.89
C GLU A 227 19.77 16.14 5.20
N SER A 228 19.60 14.83 5.43
CA SER A 228 20.13 14.13 6.61
C SER A 228 21.66 14.17 6.67
N LEU A 229 22.34 13.91 5.54
CA LEU A 229 23.80 13.93 5.48
C LEU A 229 24.38 15.34 5.68
N ASN A 230 23.72 16.35 5.11
CA ASN A 230 24.16 17.73 5.27
C ASN A 230 24.05 18.17 6.74
N ALA A 231 23.01 17.73 7.46
CA ALA A 231 22.90 17.95 8.91
C ALA A 231 24.11 17.38 9.67
N VAL A 232 24.48 16.13 9.39
CA VAL A 232 25.67 15.49 9.98
C VAL A 232 26.94 16.26 9.63
N PHE A 233 27.11 16.69 8.37
CA PHE A 233 28.30 17.44 7.99
C PHE A 233 28.37 18.84 8.63
N ILE A 234 27.23 19.46 8.90
CA ILE A 234 27.15 20.71 9.67
C ILE A 234 27.64 20.46 11.09
N ASP A 235 27.16 19.40 11.75
CA ASP A 235 27.56 19.02 13.11
C ASP A 235 29.06 18.67 13.20
N GLU A 236 29.62 18.07 12.15
CA GLU A 236 31.06 17.79 12.01
C GLU A 236 31.89 19.04 11.69
N GLY A 237 31.27 20.21 11.49
CA GLY A 237 31.96 21.47 11.25
C GLY A 237 32.53 21.64 9.84
N LEU A 238 32.07 20.85 8.84
CA LEU A 238 32.54 20.98 7.46
C LEU A 238 32.09 22.31 6.85
N THR A 239 32.97 22.92 6.07
CA THR A 239 32.63 24.16 5.36
C THR A 239 31.58 23.91 4.28
N GLN A 240 30.78 24.93 3.98
CA GLN A 240 29.75 24.86 2.95
C GLN A 240 30.27 24.32 1.60
N ARG A 241 31.49 24.72 1.21
CA ARG A 241 32.14 24.27 -0.03
C ARG A 241 32.45 22.77 0.00
N GLU A 242 32.97 22.26 1.10
CA GLU A 242 33.28 20.83 1.26
C GLU A 242 32.01 19.99 1.27
N ARG A 243 30.98 20.46 1.96
CA ARG A 243 29.65 19.83 2.00
C ARG A 243 29.06 19.72 0.61
N LEU A 244 29.07 20.81 -0.18
CA LEU A 244 28.56 20.80 -1.54
C LEU A 244 29.24 19.74 -2.42
N ILE A 245 30.58 19.66 -2.38
CA ILE A 245 31.34 18.69 -3.19
C ILE A 245 30.98 17.26 -2.78
N LYS A 246 30.96 16.96 -1.48
CA LYS A 246 30.61 15.62 -0.97
C LYS A 246 29.17 15.24 -1.32
N LEU A 247 28.22 16.16 -1.13
CA LEU A 247 26.81 15.93 -1.41
C LEU A 247 26.58 15.68 -2.91
N ASN A 248 27.24 16.42 -3.81
CA ASN A 248 27.14 16.19 -5.24
C ASN A 248 27.69 14.80 -5.65
N GLN A 249 28.83 14.38 -5.09
CA GLN A 249 29.38 13.04 -5.34
C GLN A 249 28.42 11.93 -4.90
N ILE A 250 27.83 12.09 -3.71
CA ILE A 250 26.84 11.15 -3.17
C ILE A 250 25.58 11.16 -4.05
N ALA A 251 25.11 12.33 -4.49
CA ALA A 251 23.95 12.46 -5.34
C ALA A 251 24.12 11.71 -6.66
N ILE A 252 25.27 11.90 -7.33
CA ILE A 252 25.60 11.20 -8.58
C ILE A 252 25.62 9.68 -8.37
N GLN A 253 26.20 9.22 -7.26
CA GLN A 253 26.25 7.78 -6.96
C GLN A 253 24.85 7.20 -6.71
N GLN A 254 24.02 7.92 -5.94
CA GLN A 254 22.66 7.47 -5.64
C GLN A 254 21.77 7.44 -6.88
N MET A 255 21.83 8.47 -7.72
CA MET A 255 21.04 8.53 -8.97
C MET A 255 21.40 7.37 -9.90
N LYS A 256 22.70 7.06 -10.07
CA LYS A 256 23.14 5.89 -10.86
C LYS A 256 22.55 4.57 -10.35
N ILE A 257 22.50 4.39 -9.02
CA ILE A 257 21.95 3.16 -8.42
C ILE A 257 20.43 3.11 -8.61
N LEU A 258 19.73 4.21 -8.36
CA LEU A 258 18.28 4.28 -8.46
C LEU A 258 17.79 4.04 -9.90
N GLU A 259 18.45 4.64 -10.89
CA GLU A 259 18.19 4.39 -12.32
C GLU A 259 18.48 2.93 -12.72
N ALA A 260 19.55 2.33 -12.18
CA ALA A 260 19.86 0.92 -12.40
C ALA A 260 18.83 -0.03 -11.77
N VAL A 261 18.22 0.34 -10.65
CA VAL A 261 17.14 -0.45 -10.01
C VAL A 261 15.85 -0.31 -10.81
N GLU A 262 15.49 0.90 -11.23
CA GLU A 262 14.29 1.17 -12.03
C GLU A 262 14.32 0.44 -13.38
N SER A 263 15.45 0.49 -14.08
CA SER A 263 15.64 -0.25 -15.34
C SER A 263 15.53 -1.77 -15.17
N ARG A 264 15.98 -2.33 -14.03
CA ARG A 264 15.80 -3.77 -13.74
C ARG A 264 14.36 -4.15 -13.42
N LEU A 265 13.58 -3.24 -12.84
CA LEU A 265 12.16 -3.45 -12.56
C LEU A 265 11.32 -3.39 -13.85
N LEU A 266 11.71 -2.57 -14.83
CA LEU A 266 11.06 -2.49 -16.14
C LEU A 266 11.36 -3.70 -17.07
N LEU A 267 12.42 -4.46 -16.78
CA LEU A 267 12.84 -5.65 -17.54
C LEU A 267 12.31 -6.97 -16.97
N LYS A 268 11.55 -6.95 -15.87
CA LYS A 268 10.90 -8.11 -15.25
C LYS A 268 9.39 -8.03 -15.44
#